data_AF-A0A6B2V7S0-F1
#
_entry.id   AF-A0A6B2V7S0-F1
#
_cell.length_a   1.000
_cell.length_b   1.000
_cell.length_c   1.000
_cell.angle_alpha   90.00
_cell.angle_beta   90.00
_cell.angle_gamma   90.00
#
_symmetry.space_group_name_H-M   'P 1'
#
loop_
_entity.id
_entity.type
_entity.pdbx_description
1 polymer ?
#
loop_
_entity_poly.entity_id
_entity_poly.type
_entity_poly.pdbx_seq_one_letter_code
_entity_poly.pdbx_strand_id
1 'polypeptide(L)'
;MAAVSLLSAALVLGVSSVSAENRASEQSGTGWSASYATSDASGTTRPLNDESIINPKTAVEGELRNTGSECYSVWIQWTVDMTVTPPFKIGTQCGTGTAPVYFEKTGGLGTTGVRVCRGNSTPLKECGPLTYL
;
A
#
# COMPACT_ATOMS: atom_id res chain seq x y z
N MET A 1 55.69 30.06 24.39
CA MET A 1 55.86 30.79 23.13
C MET A 1 55.13 30.01 22.04
N ALA A 2 54.31 30.74 21.27
CA ALA A 2 53.61 30.50 19.99
C ALA A 2 53.69 29.07 19.35
N ALA A 3 52.67 28.56 18.65
CA ALA A 3 51.87 29.26 17.64
C ALA A 3 50.51 28.60 17.35
N VAL A 4 49.56 29.46 16.98
CA VAL A 4 48.23 29.23 16.43
C VAL A 4 48.34 28.72 14.98
N SER A 5 47.48 27.79 14.53
CA SER A 5 47.33 27.47 13.10
C SER A 5 45.87 27.12 12.74
N LEU A 6 45.21 28.19 12.28
CA LEU A 6 44.26 28.36 11.17
C LEU A 6 43.37 27.20 10.68
N LEU A 7 42.07 27.54 10.69
CA LEU A 7 40.92 26.93 10.02
C LEU A 7 41.16 26.63 8.52
N SER A 8 40.56 25.54 8.04
CA SER A 8 40.10 25.42 6.65
C SER A 8 38.79 24.67 6.60
N ALA A 9 37.70 25.41 6.40
CA ALA A 9 36.37 24.88 6.12
C ALA A 9 36.25 24.66 4.60
N ALA A 10 36.19 23.40 4.17
CA ALA A 10 35.86 23.06 2.79
C ALA A 10 34.34 22.94 2.65
N LEU A 11 33.72 23.93 2.00
CA LEU A 11 32.34 23.84 1.51
C LEU A 11 32.29 22.78 0.39
N VAL A 12 31.59 21.66 0.65
CA VAL A 12 31.22 20.71 -0.40
C VAL A 12 29.90 21.20 -1.00
N LEU A 13 29.96 21.63 -2.26
CA LEU A 13 28.81 22.01 -3.08
C LEU A 13 27.92 20.78 -3.30
N GLY A 14 26.66 20.88 -2.89
CA GLY A 14 25.65 19.86 -3.07
C GLY A 14 25.32 19.64 -4.54
N VAL A 15 25.48 18.40 -4.99
CA VAL A 15 24.93 17.92 -6.25
C VAL A 15 23.56 17.33 -5.94
N SER A 16 22.51 18.13 -6.10
CA SER A 16 21.13 17.64 -6.05
C SER A 16 20.86 16.87 -7.35
N SER A 17 20.99 15.55 -7.30
CA SER A 17 20.47 14.67 -8.35
C SER A 17 18.96 14.81 -8.39
N VAL A 18 18.44 15.62 -9.32
CA VAL A 18 17.02 15.60 -9.68
C VAL A 18 16.77 14.23 -10.30
N SER A 19 16.17 13.32 -9.52
CA SER A 19 15.58 12.11 -10.05
C SER A 19 14.49 12.52 -11.05
N ALA A 20 14.64 12.09 -12.30
CA ALA A 20 13.59 12.20 -13.29
C ALA A 20 12.36 11.44 -12.77
N GLU A 21 11.36 12.19 -12.33
CA GLU A 21 10.05 11.68 -11.95
C GLU A 21 9.41 11.13 -13.23
N ASN A 22 9.52 9.82 -13.40
CA ASN A 22 8.84 9.08 -14.45
C ASN A 22 7.35 9.14 -14.11
N ARG A 23 6.67 10.23 -14.48
CA ARG A 23 5.22 10.37 -14.33
C ARG A 23 4.56 9.48 -15.36
N ALA A 24 4.50 8.18 -15.04
CA ALA A 24 3.46 7.31 -15.55
C ALA A 24 2.14 8.05 -15.36
N SER A 25 1.38 8.21 -16.44
CA SER A 25 0.12 8.93 -16.44
C SER A 25 -0.75 8.43 -15.29
N GLU A 26 -0.93 9.27 -14.26
CA GLU A 26 -1.81 8.98 -13.13
C GLU A 26 -3.24 8.92 -13.65
N GLN A 27 -3.69 7.70 -13.94
CA GLN A 27 -5.11 7.41 -14.02
C GLN A 27 -5.68 7.73 -12.63
N SER A 28 -6.52 8.77 -12.55
CA SER A 28 -7.01 9.34 -11.28
C SER A 28 -7.77 8.29 -10.47
N GLY A 29 -7.06 7.61 -9.57
CA GLY A 29 -7.62 6.65 -8.64
C GLY A 29 -7.79 7.24 -7.25
N THR A 30 -8.74 6.72 -6.48
CA THR A 30 -8.86 7.10 -5.06
C THR A 30 -7.72 6.43 -4.29
N GLY A 31 -6.86 7.23 -3.67
CA GLY A 31 -5.74 6.73 -2.87
C GLY A 31 -6.22 6.00 -1.61
N TRP A 32 -5.52 4.94 -1.21
CA TRP A 32 -5.82 4.19 0.00
C TRP A 32 -4.56 3.82 0.77
N SER A 33 -4.72 3.61 2.09
CA SER A 33 -3.64 3.17 2.96
C SER A 33 -4.18 2.36 4.16
N ALA A 34 -3.43 1.34 4.57
CA ALA A 34 -3.68 0.57 5.79
C ALA A 34 -2.35 0.14 6.41
N SER A 35 -2.24 0.19 7.74
CA SER A 35 -0.99 -0.10 8.44
C SER A 35 -1.22 -0.99 9.65
N TYR A 36 -0.23 -1.82 9.96
CA TYR A 36 -0.16 -2.57 11.21
C TYR A 36 1.29 -2.86 11.60
N ALA A 37 1.66 -2.48 12.83
CA ALA A 37 3.01 -2.64 13.37
C ALA A 37 4.10 -2.07 12.45
N THR A 38 4.95 -2.93 11.87
CA THR A 38 6.09 -2.52 11.02
C THR A 38 5.77 -2.56 9.52
N SER A 39 4.49 -2.75 9.18
CA SER A 39 4.03 -2.94 7.81
C SER A 39 2.96 -1.94 7.42
N ASP A 40 3.12 -1.40 6.22
CA ASP A 40 2.28 -0.38 5.60
C ASP A 40 1.88 -0.84 4.21
N ALA A 41 0.59 -0.77 3.90
CA ALA A 41 0.05 -1.03 2.59
C ALA A 41 -0.59 0.23 2.03
N SER A 42 -0.33 0.56 0.77
CA SER A 42 -0.93 1.73 0.12
C SER A 42 -1.02 1.58 -1.38
N GLY A 43 -1.94 2.31 -2.00
CA GLY A 43 -2.07 2.35 -3.44
C GLY A 43 -3.29 3.14 -3.90
N THR A 44 -3.90 2.71 -5.00
CA THR A 44 -5.04 3.38 -5.63
C THR A 44 -6.16 2.40 -5.98
N THR A 45 -7.39 2.89 -6.01
CA THR A 45 -8.51 2.21 -6.67
C THR A 45 -8.80 2.86 -8.01
N ARG A 46 -9.02 2.07 -9.06
CA ARG A 46 -9.39 2.60 -10.38
C ARG A 46 -10.52 1.81 -11.02
N PRO A 47 -11.48 2.46 -11.69
CA PRO A 47 -12.43 1.75 -12.53
C PRO A 47 -11.68 1.06 -13.68
N LEU A 48 -12.09 -0.18 -13.98
CA LEU A 48 -11.64 -0.88 -15.17
C LEU A 48 -12.60 -0.53 -16.30
N ASN A 49 -12.08 0.07 -17.38
CA ASN A 49 -12.87 0.66 -18.47
C ASN A 49 -13.51 -0.39 -19.41
N ASP A 50 -13.44 -1.66 -19.04
CA ASP A 50 -13.64 -2.77 -19.96
C ASP A 50 -15.03 -3.42 -19.80
N GLU A 51 -15.88 -2.97 -18.87
CA GLU A 51 -17.16 -3.63 -18.62
C GLU A 51 -18.37 -2.70 -18.47
N SER A 52 -19.48 -3.25 -18.97
CA SER A 52 -20.83 -2.71 -19.01
C SER A 52 -21.24 -1.97 -17.74
N ILE A 53 -22.01 -0.88 -17.89
CA ILE A 53 -22.58 -0.06 -16.80
C ILE A 53 -23.34 -0.91 -15.77
N ILE A 54 -23.85 -2.08 -16.18
CA ILE A 54 -24.60 -3.00 -15.30
C ILE A 54 -23.71 -3.80 -14.35
N ASN A 55 -22.41 -3.94 -14.63
CA ASN A 55 -21.43 -4.66 -13.81
C ASN A 55 -20.09 -3.90 -13.78
N PRO A 56 -20.01 -2.78 -13.05
CA PRO A 56 -18.77 -2.04 -12.95
C PRO A 56 -17.67 -2.91 -12.33
N LYS A 57 -16.47 -2.79 -12.87
CA LYS A 57 -15.25 -3.39 -12.32
C LYS A 57 -14.36 -2.31 -11.72
N THR A 58 -13.77 -2.62 -10.59
CA THR A 58 -12.78 -1.76 -9.92
C THR A 58 -11.55 -2.58 -9.58
N ALA A 59 -10.38 -2.10 -9.99
CA ALA A 59 -9.11 -2.64 -9.52
C ALA A 59 -8.66 -1.89 -8.26
N VAL A 60 -8.15 -2.67 -7.30
CA VAL A 60 -7.43 -2.20 -6.12
C VAL A 60 -5.98 -2.61 -6.32
N GLU A 61 -5.10 -1.63 -6.49
CA GLU A 61 -3.68 -1.84 -6.80
C GLU A 61 -2.84 -1.11 -5.77
N GLY A 62 -1.68 -1.66 -5.43
CA GLY A 62 -0.76 -1.02 -4.51
C GLY A 62 0.39 -1.93 -4.12
N GLU A 63 1.00 -1.61 -2.99
CA GLU A 63 2.14 -2.33 -2.44
C GLU A 63 1.98 -2.52 -0.94
N LEU A 64 2.44 -3.66 -0.43
CA LEU A 64 2.63 -3.95 0.98
C LEU A 64 4.12 -3.86 1.29
N ARG A 65 4.52 -2.84 2.03
CA ARG A 65 5.87 -2.66 2.55
C ARG A 65 5.96 -3.19 3.97
N ASN A 66 7.08 -3.83 4.28
CA ASN A 66 7.40 -4.28 5.63
C ASN A 66 8.83 -3.89 5.98
N THR A 67 9.03 -3.38 7.19
CA THR A 67 10.35 -3.03 7.73
C THR A 67 10.84 -4.02 8.79
N GLY A 68 9.95 -4.84 9.35
CA GLY A 68 10.27 -5.84 10.38
C GLY A 68 10.68 -7.21 9.81
N SER A 69 11.04 -8.13 10.71
CA SER A 69 11.44 -9.50 10.36
C SER A 69 10.27 -10.47 10.17
N GLU A 70 9.06 -10.05 10.52
CA GLU A 70 7.88 -10.92 10.55
C GLU A 70 7.15 -10.95 9.21
N CYS A 71 6.15 -11.82 9.09
CA CYS A 71 5.24 -11.80 7.94
C CYS A 71 4.02 -10.94 8.24
N TYR A 72 3.61 -10.14 7.26
CA TYR A 72 2.35 -9.43 7.25
C TYR A 72 1.61 -9.70 5.95
N SER A 73 0.29 -9.58 5.99
CA SER A 73 -0.57 -9.80 4.84
C SER A 73 -1.67 -8.75 4.74
N VAL A 74 -2.00 -8.38 3.51
CA VAL A 74 -3.16 -7.53 3.22
C VAL A 74 -4.36 -8.42 3.00
N TRP A 75 -5.43 -8.10 3.72
CA TRP A 75 -6.73 -8.74 3.61
C TRP A 75 -7.75 -7.72 3.18
N ILE A 76 -8.66 -8.18 2.35
CA ILE A 76 -9.76 -7.39 1.81
C ILE A 76 -11.05 -8.11 2.12
N GLN A 77 -12.05 -7.31 2.44
CA GLN A 77 -13.40 -7.73 2.77
C GLN A 77 -14.33 -6.78 2.07
N TRP A 78 -15.41 -7.28 1.49
CA TRP A 78 -16.40 -6.38 0.90
C TRP A 78 -17.79 -6.73 1.37
N THR A 79 -18.67 -5.75 1.25
CA THR A 79 -20.09 -5.89 1.54
C THR A 79 -20.85 -5.74 0.24
N VAL A 80 -21.64 -6.75 -0.12
CA VAL A 80 -22.57 -6.70 -1.26
C VAL A 80 -23.97 -6.91 -0.69
N ASP A 81 -24.90 -6.01 -1.00
CA ASP A 81 -26.29 -6.06 -0.51
C ASP A 81 -26.38 -6.30 1.00
N MET A 82 -25.61 -5.50 1.76
CA MET A 82 -25.50 -5.57 3.23
C MET A 82 -24.94 -6.90 3.79
N THR A 83 -24.50 -7.83 2.93
CA THR A 83 -23.87 -9.08 3.33
C THR A 83 -22.35 -8.94 3.25
N VAL A 84 -21.71 -9.07 4.41
CA VAL A 84 -20.25 -9.00 4.53
C VAL A 84 -19.64 -10.33 4.11
N THR A 85 -18.73 -10.31 3.13
CA THR A 85 -18.03 -11.52 2.71
C THR A 85 -16.93 -11.92 3.68
N PRO A 86 -16.55 -13.21 3.71
CA PRO A 86 -15.33 -13.63 4.39
C PRO A 86 -14.12 -12.85 3.83
N PRO A 87 -13.21 -12.39 4.70
CA PRO A 87 -12.02 -11.71 4.24
C PRO A 87 -11.11 -12.68 3.47
N PHE A 88 -10.51 -12.20 2.39
CA PHE A 88 -9.54 -12.96 1.60
C PHE A 88 -8.24 -12.18 1.45
N LYS A 89 -7.15 -12.92 1.27
CA LYS A 89 -5.78 -12.39 1.26
C LYS A 89 -5.38 -11.99 -0.16
N ILE A 90 -4.79 -10.82 -0.30
CA ILE A 90 -4.36 -10.27 -1.61
C ILE A 90 -2.89 -9.92 -1.70
N GLY A 91 -2.15 -10.05 -0.59
CA GLY A 91 -0.71 -9.84 -0.57
C GLY A 91 -0.09 -10.38 0.71
N THR A 92 1.18 -10.75 0.66
CA THR A 92 1.98 -11.13 1.84
C THR A 92 3.41 -10.70 1.63
N GLN A 93 3.99 -10.08 2.65
CA GLN A 93 5.40 -9.71 2.70
C GLN A 93 6.01 -10.25 3.98
N CYS A 94 7.04 -11.08 3.84
CA CYS A 94 7.78 -11.66 4.96
C CYS A 94 9.17 -11.04 5.05
N GLY A 95 9.52 -10.58 6.25
CA GLY A 95 10.75 -9.83 6.45
C GLY A 95 10.72 -8.48 5.73
N THR A 96 11.85 -7.77 5.83
CA THR A 96 12.02 -6.46 5.20
C THR A 96 11.88 -6.57 3.69
N GLY A 97 11.00 -5.76 3.10
CA GLY A 97 10.79 -5.73 1.65
C GLY A 97 9.43 -5.18 1.26
N THR A 98 9.07 -5.43 0.00
CA THR A 98 7.81 -4.97 -0.59
C THR A 98 7.20 -6.10 -1.43
N ALA A 99 5.89 -6.29 -1.33
CA ALA A 99 5.12 -7.19 -2.17
C ALA A 99 3.99 -6.42 -2.89
N PRO A 100 3.68 -6.76 -4.15
CA PRO A 100 2.56 -6.14 -4.84
C PRO A 100 1.23 -6.56 -4.21
N VAL A 101 0.25 -5.67 -4.28
CA VAL A 101 -1.14 -5.88 -3.90
C VAL A 101 -1.99 -5.66 -5.14
N TYR A 102 -2.76 -6.67 -5.53
CA TYR A 102 -3.66 -6.58 -6.67
C TYR A 102 -4.96 -7.32 -6.40
N PHE A 103 -6.08 -6.67 -6.69
CA PHE A 103 -7.38 -7.29 -6.64
C PHE A 103 -8.36 -6.63 -7.61
N GLU A 104 -9.12 -7.44 -8.34
CA GLU A 104 -10.22 -6.97 -9.17
C GLU A 104 -11.56 -7.33 -8.55
N LYS A 105 -12.36 -6.31 -8.25
CA LYS A 105 -13.76 -6.48 -7.87
C LYS A 105 -14.63 -6.42 -9.11
N THR A 106 -15.44 -7.47 -9.30
CA THR A 106 -16.58 -7.42 -10.21
C THR A 106 -17.86 -7.25 -9.40
N GLY A 107 -18.79 -6.41 -9.84
CA GLY A 107 -20.16 -6.38 -9.29
C GLY A 107 -20.50 -5.16 -8.44
N GLY A 108 -21.80 -5.05 -8.12
CA GLY A 108 -22.55 -3.82 -7.81
C GLY A 108 -22.22 -3.02 -6.55
N LEU A 109 -23.20 -2.19 -6.14
CA LEU A 109 -23.13 -1.22 -5.05
C LEU A 109 -22.72 -1.90 -3.74
N GLY A 110 -21.48 -1.67 -3.31
CA GLY A 110 -20.91 -2.33 -2.15
C GLY A 110 -19.67 -1.62 -1.65
N THR A 111 -19.39 -1.74 -0.36
CA THR A 111 -18.20 -1.13 0.26
C THR A 111 -17.05 -2.14 0.27
N THR A 112 -15.85 -1.69 -0.08
CA THR A 112 -14.64 -2.51 0.01
C THR A 112 -13.81 -2.01 1.19
N GLY A 113 -13.34 -2.92 2.02
CA GLY A 113 -12.46 -2.63 3.15
C GLY A 113 -11.16 -3.41 3.04
N VAL A 114 -10.04 -2.78 3.40
CA VAL A 114 -8.71 -3.37 3.44
C VAL A 114 -8.10 -3.24 4.83
N ARG A 115 -7.29 -4.22 5.23
CA ARG A 115 -6.50 -4.17 6.47
C ARG A 115 -5.23 -4.98 6.36
N VAL A 116 -4.24 -4.61 7.16
CA VAL A 116 -3.00 -5.37 7.32
C VAL A 116 -3.08 -6.21 8.60
N CYS A 117 -2.72 -7.48 8.52
CA CYS A 117 -2.65 -8.40 9.65
C CYS A 117 -1.26 -9.05 9.72
N ARG A 118 -0.80 -9.38 10.94
CA ARG A 118 0.38 -10.23 11.12
C ARG A 118 0.08 -11.66 10.67
N GLY A 119 1.10 -12.33 10.14
CA GLY A 119 0.99 -13.68 9.59
C GLY A 119 0.32 -13.71 8.22
N ASN A 120 -0.12 -14.90 7.82
CA ASN A 120 -0.62 -15.18 6.47
C ASN A 120 -1.82 -16.16 6.44
N SER A 121 -2.40 -16.46 7.59
CA SER A 121 -3.35 -17.56 7.80
C SER A 121 -4.60 -17.10 8.56
N THR A 122 -5.68 -17.85 8.41
CA THR A 122 -6.92 -17.69 9.18
C THR A 122 -6.90 -18.55 10.46
N PRO A 123 -7.59 -18.16 11.55
CA PRO A 123 -8.35 -16.91 11.71
C PRO A 123 -7.43 -15.68 11.77
N LEU A 124 -7.95 -14.55 11.30
CA LEU A 124 -7.22 -13.28 11.31
C LEU A 124 -7.06 -12.80 12.74
N LYS A 125 -5.81 -12.65 13.16
CA LYS A 125 -5.41 -12.14 14.47
C LYS A 125 -4.44 -11.00 14.24
N GLU A 126 -4.35 -10.09 15.21
CA GLU A 126 -3.32 -9.04 15.22
C GLU A 126 -3.37 -8.21 13.91
N CYS A 127 -4.45 -7.44 13.76
CA CYS A 127 -4.72 -6.64 12.59
C CYS A 127 -4.84 -5.15 12.93
N GLY A 128 -4.52 -4.32 11.95
CA GLY A 128 -4.87 -2.90 11.96
C GLY A 128 -6.37 -2.68 11.78
N PRO A 129 -6.81 -1.41 11.85
CA PRO A 129 -8.19 -1.05 11.56
C PRO A 129 -8.55 -1.42 10.11
N LEU A 130 -9.85 -1.62 9.86
CA LEU A 130 -10.38 -1.79 8.51
C LEU A 130 -10.53 -0.41 7.86
N THR A 131 -9.81 -0.17 6.76
CA THR A 131 -9.90 1.05 5.95
C THR A 131 -10.86 0.82 4.80
N TYR A 132 -11.89 1.65 4.66
CA TYR A 132 -12.81 1.57 3.52
C TYR A 132 -12.28 2.35 2.31
N LEU A 133 -12.46 1.77 1.12
CA LEU A 133 -12.04 2.29 -0.18
C LEU A 133 -13.18 3.00 -0.91
#